data_AF-B0XD54-F1
#
_entry.id   AF-B0XD54-F1
#
_cell.length_a   1.000
_cell.length_b   1.000
_cell.length_c   1.000
_cell.angle_alpha   90.00
_cell.angle_beta   90.00
_cell.angle_gamma   90.00
#
_symmetry.space_group_name_H-M   'P 1'
#
loop_
_entity.id
_entity.type
_entity.pdbx_description
1 polymer ?
#
loop_
_entity_poly.entity_id
_entity_poly.type
_entity_poly.pdbx_seq_one_letter_code
_entity_poly.pdbx_strand_id
1 'polypeptide(L)'
;MTTAEITDKEKAYVHRYFVECEASLNMSLGVNIENRMEHGEQVVGDAQFKKFIFCFMTRTGFVKPDGSFNKQAFIDVLKDGYDPAATDSMVDKCYNYTIKSVEERIYQQYKCMFANHFY
;
A
#
# COMPACT_ATOMS: atom_id res chain seq x y z
N MET A 1 19.32 16.30 -6.09
CA MET A 1 18.04 15.59 -6.22
C MET A 1 17.74 15.01 -4.86
N THR A 2 16.85 15.63 -4.10
CA THR A 2 16.38 15.08 -2.82
C THR A 2 15.45 13.93 -3.15
N THR A 3 15.86 12.71 -2.85
CA THR A 3 14.96 11.56 -2.83
C THR A 3 13.85 11.85 -1.83
N ALA A 4 12.60 11.81 -2.29
CA ALA A 4 11.45 11.84 -1.41
C ALA A 4 11.58 10.67 -0.41
N GLU A 5 11.50 10.97 0.89
CA GLU A 5 11.56 9.98 1.97
C GLU A 5 10.27 10.04 2.78
N ILE A 6 9.79 8.86 3.20
CA ILE A 6 8.64 8.72 4.09
C ILE A 6 8.96 9.41 5.44
N THR A 7 8.08 10.30 5.89
CA THR A 7 8.25 11.05 7.14
C THR A 7 8.05 10.16 8.37
N ASP A 8 8.57 10.56 9.54
CA ASP A 8 8.35 9.81 10.80
C ASP A 8 6.86 9.65 11.15
N LYS A 9 6.04 10.64 10.78
CA LYS A 9 4.59 10.61 10.95
C LYS A 9 3.96 9.53 10.04
N GLU A 10 4.40 9.46 8.79
CA GLU A 10 3.95 8.43 7.86
C GLU A 10 4.41 7.04 8.29
N LYS A 11 5.64 6.89 8.80
CA LYS A 11 6.13 5.63 9.38
C LYS A 11 5.28 5.17 10.55
N ALA A 12 4.98 6.06 11.50
CA ALA A 12 4.11 5.73 12.63
C ALA A 12 2.67 5.35 12.18
N TYR A 13 2.16 6.03 11.14
CA TYR A 13 0.87 5.72 10.53
C TYR A 13 0.87 4.33 9.88
N VAL A 14 1.91 4.00 9.09
CA VAL A 14 2.10 2.69 8.46
C VAL A 14 2.23 1.59 9.52
N HIS A 15 3.12 1.78 10.50
CA HIS A 15 3.38 0.81 11.57
C HIS A 15 2.13 0.39 12.31
N ARG A 16 1.29 1.37 12.68
CA ARG A 16 0.01 1.11 13.36
C ARG A 16 -0.86 0.12 12.59
N TYR A 17 -1.06 0.33 11.29
CA TYR A 17 -1.94 -0.53 10.50
C TYR A 17 -1.31 -1.87 10.14
N PHE A 18 0.03 -1.95 10.09
CA PHE A 18 0.72 -3.24 9.99
C PHE A 18 0.39 -4.13 11.18
N VAL A 19 0.59 -3.61 12.40
CA VAL A 19 0.30 -4.34 13.65
C VAL A 19 -1.19 -4.71 13.75
N GLU A 20 -2.10 -3.79 13.42
CA GLU A 20 -3.54 -4.06 13.45
C GLU A 20 -3.94 -5.18 12.46
N CYS A 21 -3.32 -5.23 11.28
CA CYS A 21 -3.61 -6.25 10.26
C CYS A 21 -2.97 -7.61 10.57
N GLU A 22 -1.76 -7.66 11.10
CA GLU A 22 -1.16 -8.89 11.62
C GLU A 22 -2.05 -9.53 12.68
N ALA A 23 -2.50 -8.73 13.66
CA ALA A 23 -3.39 -9.19 14.72
C ALA A 23 -4.75 -9.66 14.16
N SER A 24 -5.36 -8.88 13.25
CA SER A 24 -6.68 -9.21 12.68
C SER A 24 -6.66 -10.49 11.83
N LEU A 25 -5.54 -10.76 11.15
CA LEU A 25 -5.39 -11.93 10.28
C LEU A 25 -4.78 -13.14 11.00
N ASN A 26 -4.43 -12.99 12.28
CA ASN A 26 -3.67 -13.99 13.05
C ASN A 26 -2.40 -14.42 12.30
N MET A 27 -1.63 -13.44 11.84
CA MET A 27 -0.42 -13.61 11.04
C MET A 27 0.79 -13.00 11.75
N SER A 28 1.97 -13.52 11.41
CA SER A 28 3.26 -12.95 11.79
C SER A 28 4.12 -12.84 10.53
N LEU A 29 4.38 -11.62 10.08
CA LEU A 29 5.09 -11.31 8.84
C LEU A 29 6.62 -11.29 9.03
N GLY A 30 7.09 -11.36 10.27
CA GLY A 30 8.50 -11.44 10.62
C GLY A 30 9.15 -10.07 10.90
N VAL A 31 10.48 -10.05 10.95
CA VAL A 31 11.26 -8.87 11.35
C VAL A 31 11.48 -7.90 10.19
N ASN A 32 11.58 -6.61 10.51
CA ASN A 32 11.86 -5.52 9.55
C ASN A 32 10.88 -5.47 8.37
N ILE A 33 9.64 -5.88 8.61
CA ILE A 33 8.62 -6.07 7.58
C ILE A 33 8.32 -4.78 6.81
N GLU A 34 8.17 -3.65 7.51
CA GLU A 34 7.91 -2.34 6.90
C GLU A 34 9.02 -1.95 5.93
N ASN A 35 10.28 -2.00 6.37
CA ASN A 35 11.43 -1.72 5.51
C ASN A 35 11.47 -2.66 4.29
N ARG A 36 11.18 -3.95 4.45
CA ARG A 36 11.16 -4.89 3.32
C ARG A 36 10.05 -4.58 2.32
N MET A 37 8.87 -4.22 2.81
CA MET A 37 7.74 -3.83 1.96
C MET A 37 7.92 -2.47 1.30
N GLU A 38 8.60 -1.53 1.96
CA GLU A 38 9.09 -0.27 1.37
C GLU A 38 10.07 -0.49 0.21
N HIS A 39 10.69 -1.68 0.12
CA HIS A 39 11.54 -2.10 -1.00
C HIS A 39 10.84 -3.09 -1.95
N GLY A 40 9.52 -3.29 -1.79
CA GLY A 40 8.70 -4.07 -2.70
C GLY A 40 8.79 -5.58 -2.51
N GLU A 41 9.39 -6.03 -1.41
CA GLU A 41 9.50 -7.45 -1.12
C GLU A 41 8.15 -8.07 -0.78
N GLN A 42 7.87 -9.22 -1.37
CA GLN A 42 6.83 -10.12 -0.89
C GLN A 42 7.36 -10.93 0.28
N VAL A 43 6.75 -10.77 1.44
CA VAL A 43 7.28 -11.23 2.74
C VAL A 43 6.67 -12.53 3.25
N VAL A 44 5.54 -12.94 2.67
CA VAL A 44 4.81 -14.18 2.99
C VAL A 44 4.21 -14.79 1.72
N GLY A 45 3.65 -16.00 1.84
CA GLY A 45 3.00 -16.68 0.72
C GLY A 45 1.91 -15.83 0.05
N ASP A 46 1.73 -16.01 -1.26
CA ASP A 46 0.90 -15.14 -2.12
C ASP A 46 -0.51 -14.87 -1.59
N ALA A 47 -1.24 -15.92 -1.16
CA ALA A 47 -2.58 -15.77 -0.61
C ALA A 47 -2.62 -14.98 0.71
N GLN A 48 -1.61 -15.16 1.56
CA GLN A 48 -1.48 -14.45 2.83
C GLN A 48 -1.10 -12.98 2.60
N PHE A 49 -0.20 -12.73 1.64
CA PHE A 49 0.25 -11.39 1.31
C PHE A 49 -0.88 -10.55 0.71
N LYS A 50 -1.68 -11.13 -0.18
CA LYS A 50 -2.88 -10.48 -0.75
C LYS A 50 -3.87 -10.05 0.33
N LYS A 51 -4.15 -10.92 1.30
CA LYS A 51 -5.02 -10.60 2.45
C LYS A 51 -4.45 -9.48 3.30
N PHE A 52 -3.15 -9.52 3.56
CA PHE A 52 -2.48 -8.46 4.32
C PHE A 52 -2.56 -7.11 3.60
N ILE A 53 -2.20 -7.06 2.31
CA ILE A 53 -2.27 -5.84 1.49
C ILE A 53 -3.71 -5.32 1.46
N PHE A 54 -4.71 -6.19 1.26
CA PHE A 54 -6.10 -5.78 1.30
C PHE A 54 -6.49 -5.19 2.66
N CYS A 55 -6.15 -5.87 3.77
CA CYS A 55 -6.40 -5.36 5.12
C CYS A 55 -5.75 -3.98 5.32
N PHE A 56 -4.47 -3.85 5.00
CA PHE A 56 -3.72 -2.62 5.20
C PHE A 56 -4.32 -1.46 4.39
N MET A 57 -4.59 -1.69 3.10
CA MET A 57 -5.20 -0.69 2.22
C MET A 57 -6.60 -0.29 2.67
N THR A 58 -7.37 -1.22 3.25
CA THR A 58 -8.70 -0.89 3.79
C THR A 58 -8.63 -0.13 5.11
N ARG A 59 -7.73 -0.50 6.03
CA ARG A 59 -7.59 0.15 7.34
C ARG A 59 -7.07 1.58 7.25
N THR A 60 -6.18 1.83 6.31
CA THR A 60 -5.71 3.18 5.96
C THR A 60 -6.79 4.03 5.29
N GLY A 61 -7.86 3.41 4.78
CA GLY A 61 -8.92 4.09 4.04
C GLY A 61 -8.57 4.37 2.58
N PHE A 62 -7.43 3.85 2.08
CA PHE A 62 -7.03 3.91 0.67
C PHE A 62 -7.90 3.03 -0.21
N VAL A 63 -8.49 1.98 0.36
CA VAL A 63 -9.43 1.11 -0.32
C VAL A 63 -10.71 1.02 0.51
N LYS A 64 -11.86 1.24 -0.13
CA LYS A 64 -13.16 1.05 0.52
C LYS A 64 -13.50 -0.45 0.63
N PRO A 65 -14.47 -0.86 1.47
CA PRO A 65 -14.86 -2.26 1.59
C PRO A 65 -15.32 -2.94 0.28
N ASP A 66 -15.83 -2.17 -0.69
CA ASP A 66 -16.18 -2.66 -2.04
C ASP A 66 -14.95 -2.83 -2.97
N GLY A 67 -13.77 -2.49 -2.46
CA GLY A 67 -12.50 -2.53 -3.16
C GLY A 67 -12.27 -1.37 -4.14
N SER A 68 -13.05 -0.30 -4.07
CA SER A 68 -12.75 0.95 -4.79
C SER A 68 -11.61 1.72 -4.12
N PHE A 69 -10.71 2.30 -4.93
CA PHE A 69 -9.56 3.04 -4.42
C PHE A 69 -9.96 4.49 -4.10
N ASN A 70 -9.55 4.96 -2.93
CA ASN A 70 -9.71 6.32 -2.47
C ASN A 70 -8.45 7.13 -2.78
N LYS A 71 -8.33 7.54 -4.04
CA LYS A 71 -7.19 8.29 -4.59
C LYS A 71 -6.81 9.51 -3.74
N GLN A 72 -7.80 10.28 -3.30
CA GLN A 72 -7.57 11.48 -2.51
C GLN A 72 -6.90 11.16 -1.17
N ALA A 73 -7.38 10.15 -0.43
CA ALA A 73 -6.78 9.76 0.85
C ALA A 73 -5.33 9.29 0.69
N PHE A 74 -5.03 8.58 -0.40
CA PHE A 74 -3.67 8.13 -0.70
C PHE A 74 -2.73 9.31 -1.01
N ILE A 75 -3.15 10.24 -1.87
CA ILE A 75 -2.37 11.46 -2.18
C ILE A 75 -2.15 12.31 -0.93
N ASP A 76 -3.18 12.47 -0.09
CA ASP A 76 -3.09 13.28 1.12
C ASP A 76 -2.10 12.74 2.16
N VAL A 77 -1.86 11.42 2.17
CA VAL A 77 -0.85 10.81 3.04
C VAL A 77 0.56 11.00 2.49
N LEU A 78 0.74 10.96 1.17
CA LEU A 78 2.07 11.04 0.56
C LEU A 78 2.55 12.47 0.26
N LYS A 79 1.67 13.47 0.26
CA LYS A 79 1.99 14.85 -0.17
C LYS A 79 3.09 15.55 0.62
N ASP A 80 3.37 15.12 1.85
CA ASP A 80 4.40 15.73 2.69
C ASP A 80 5.81 15.28 2.27
N GLY A 81 5.94 14.08 1.66
CA GLY A 81 7.19 13.54 1.12
C GLY A 81 7.28 13.54 -0.40
N TYR A 82 6.16 13.50 -1.12
CA TYR A 82 6.09 13.23 -2.56
C TYR A 82 5.27 14.28 -3.34
N ASP A 83 5.60 14.47 -4.62
CA ASP A 83 4.84 15.35 -5.52
C ASP A 83 3.40 14.81 -5.72
N PRO A 84 2.37 15.58 -5.33
CA PRO A 84 0.98 15.18 -5.52
C PRO A 84 0.62 14.89 -6.98
N ALA A 85 1.18 15.62 -7.94
CA ALA A 85 0.87 15.43 -9.36
C ALA A 85 1.47 14.12 -9.91
N ALA A 86 2.71 13.81 -9.54
CA ALA A 86 3.33 12.53 -9.85
C ALA A 86 2.57 11.35 -9.21
N THR A 87 2.15 11.51 -7.94
CA THR A 87 1.37 10.50 -7.21
C THR A 87 0.00 10.28 -7.88
N ASP A 88 -0.68 11.35 -8.27
CA ASP A 88 -1.96 11.32 -8.98
C ASP A 88 -1.86 10.56 -10.32
N SER A 89 -0.83 10.89 -11.12
CA SER A 89 -0.57 10.22 -12.40
C SER A 89 -0.26 8.74 -12.24
N MET A 90 0.52 8.37 -11.22
CA MET A 90 0.83 6.97 -10.90
C MET A 90 -0.44 6.19 -10.56
N VAL A 91 -1.30 6.75 -9.69
CA VAL A 91 -2.55 6.09 -9.32
C VAL A 91 -3.42 5.84 -10.56
N ASP A 92 -3.56 6.82 -11.46
CA ASP A 92 -4.37 6.65 -12.67
C ASP A 92 -3.83 5.56 -13.60
N LYS A 93 -2.50 5.46 -13.74
CA LYS A 93 -1.86 4.38 -14.51
C LYS A 93 -2.14 2.99 -13.92
N CYS A 94 -2.19 2.91 -12.59
CA CYS A 94 -2.28 1.65 -11.87
C CYS A 94 -3.69 1.26 -11.46
N TYR A 95 -4.70 2.11 -11.63
CA TYR A 95 -6.05 1.83 -11.13
C TYR A 95 -6.83 0.83 -12.00
N ASN A 96 -6.48 0.69 -13.27
CA ASN A 96 -7.33 0.05 -14.29
C ASN A 96 -7.08 -1.47 -14.44
N TYR A 97 -7.63 -2.25 -13.51
CA TYR A 97 -7.68 -3.71 -13.60
C TYR A 97 -9.13 -4.22 -13.65
N THR A 98 -9.49 -4.95 -14.70
CA THR A 98 -10.75 -5.71 -14.83
C THR A 98 -10.56 -7.13 -14.27
N ILE A 99 -11.49 -7.64 -13.46
CA ILE A 99 -11.10 -8.46 -12.28
C ILE A 99 -11.74 -9.85 -12.18
N LYS A 100 -10.95 -10.78 -11.63
CA LYS A 100 -11.28 -12.12 -11.11
C LYS A 100 -11.62 -12.18 -9.58
N SER A 101 -11.04 -11.33 -8.70
CA SER A 101 -11.47 -11.06 -7.28
C SER A 101 -10.94 -9.72 -6.69
N VAL A 102 -11.58 -9.15 -5.66
CA VAL A 102 -11.20 -7.84 -5.06
C VAL A 102 -9.77 -7.81 -4.50
N GLU A 103 -9.37 -8.81 -3.71
CA GLU A 103 -8.02 -8.91 -3.14
C GLU A 103 -6.93 -8.97 -4.22
N GLU A 104 -7.20 -9.70 -5.31
CA GLU A 104 -6.28 -9.78 -6.45
C GLU A 104 -6.12 -8.41 -7.12
N ARG A 105 -7.22 -7.68 -7.36
CA ARG A 105 -7.13 -6.32 -7.92
C ARG A 105 -6.26 -5.43 -7.04
N ILE A 106 -6.53 -5.38 -5.74
CA ILE A 106 -5.79 -4.47 -4.84
C ILE A 106 -4.31 -4.83 -4.80
N TYR A 107 -3.99 -6.13 -4.82
CA TYR A 107 -2.60 -6.58 -4.88
C TYR A 107 -1.90 -6.16 -6.19
N GLN A 108 -2.55 -6.30 -7.34
CA GLN A 108 -1.97 -5.85 -8.62
C GLN A 108 -1.81 -4.32 -8.67
N GLN A 109 -2.78 -3.58 -8.13
CA GLN A 109 -2.68 -2.12 -7.99
C GLN A 109 -1.48 -1.73 -7.12
N TYR A 110 -1.33 -2.34 -5.94
CA TYR A 110 -0.18 -2.13 -5.05
C TYR A 110 1.15 -2.36 -5.77
N LYS A 111 1.29 -3.50 -6.47
CA LYS A 111 2.51 -3.80 -7.22
C LYS A 111 2.81 -2.79 -8.32
N CYS A 112 1.79 -2.37 -9.06
CA CYS A 112 1.96 -1.37 -10.11
C CYS A 112 2.42 -0.02 -9.54
N MET A 113 1.78 0.44 -8.46
CA MET A 113 2.15 1.69 -7.80
C MET A 113 3.59 1.63 -7.30
N PHE A 114 3.97 0.55 -6.62
CA PHE A 114 5.33 0.35 -6.15
C PHE A 114 6.37 0.43 -7.30
N ALA A 115 6.09 -0.26 -8.42
CA ALA A 115 6.96 -0.26 -9.60
C ALA A 115 7.06 1.09 -10.32
N ASN A 116 6.13 2.02 -10.12
CA ASN A 116 6.11 3.35 -10.74
C ASN A 116 6.43 4.49 -9.76
N HIS A 117 6.64 4.19 -8.48
CA HIS A 117 6.95 5.17 -7.44
C HIS A 117 8.44 5.19 -7.05
N PHE A 118 9.05 4.01 -7.00
CA PHE A 118 10.44 3.83 -6.55
C PHE A 118 11.42 3.55 -7.70
N TYR A 119 10.97 3.62 -8.96
CA TYR A 119 11.78 3.44 -10.18
C TYR A 119 11.46 4.50 -11.24
#